data_AF-A0A067SPY3-F1
#
_entry.id   AF-A0A067SPY3-F1
#
_cell.length_a   1.000
_cell.length_b   1.000
_cell.length_c   1.000
_cell.angle_alpha   90.00
_cell.angle_beta   90.00
_cell.angle_gamma   90.00
#
_symmetry.space_group_name_H-M   'P 1'
#
loop_
_entity.id
_entity.type
_entity.pdbx_description
1 polymer ?
#
loop_
_entity_poly.entity_id
_entity_poly.type
_entity_poly.pdbx_seq_one_letter_code
_entity_poly.pdbx_strand_id
1 'polypeptide(L)'
;MPFVAERDMNANDELLSSTAPASLYPRCLSLRTKLLRIRVFANYFSTLSNDSQQSSDPVGQLWDLFSYGAPLCYIFDQLPSERGFKKLNNSTFDQKQYDSNPDLMRRRALVLFAMQIRMPIVKQEIPGCEPFTLTDLWDRSSTDGLLKVINTVEAIVDRFPQYFFEETPSSSDMNVSLESSKSDLPAENIVNIITELIETERKYVRDLQSTLICSTALSEANIVDQDEIQLLFPELEKLIDFQIKFLVGLENIAGLPWQEQRWGQHFLENEDGFTIYMAYGFNYTKAFAVVPTIEQNIGPFQQMINDLGGLGMLLVRPISRLCKYSLLLDCLVKQCSPSIYAHYSELQCGADAAKHFVDRLNEAQRLGYNEHIVDGLRSGVQDWKDCSLDNFGELLLDDIIVATKFGIEQEYHVYLFKCIIIFCRTKQNRKPAQGGKSAPLPRLRKTQGTPLVLKGRILWRDVTHVISAPAQTSETVSSRPVFPLCIWWKGDKGLDSSTLHCRTEGQMRKWEEMMNHCIKSVPGIAQDSETETIYSAEEDEFVILTRSPRTATTD
;
A
#
# COMPACT_ATOMS: atom_id res chain seq x y z
N MET A 1 51.21 -18.43 5.23
CA MET A 1 50.25 -18.14 6.31
C MET A 1 49.22 -17.14 5.81
N PRO A 2 47.99 -17.58 5.52
CA PRO A 2 46.83 -16.73 5.57
C PRO A 2 45.80 -17.32 6.55
N PHE A 3 45.41 -16.53 7.55
CA PHE A 3 44.40 -16.88 8.56
C PHE A 3 43.57 -15.63 8.84
N VAL A 4 42.71 -15.20 7.92
CA VAL A 4 41.55 -14.29 8.14
C VAL A 4 40.61 -14.41 6.92
N ALA A 5 39.72 -15.40 6.89
CA ALA A 5 38.60 -15.44 5.93
C ALA A 5 37.48 -16.43 6.34
N GLU A 6 37.26 -16.64 7.65
CA GLU A 6 36.32 -17.68 8.12
C GLU A 6 35.44 -17.22 9.29
N ARG A 7 35.36 -15.91 9.58
CA ARG A 7 34.57 -15.38 10.71
C ARG A 7 33.25 -14.68 10.38
N ASP A 8 32.92 -14.46 9.11
CA ASP A 8 31.75 -13.63 8.75
C ASP A 8 30.56 -14.39 8.11
N MET A 9 30.59 -15.74 8.01
CA MET A 9 29.40 -16.49 7.55
C MET A 9 28.44 -16.88 8.69
N ASN A 10 28.90 -17.00 9.93
CA ASN A 10 28.03 -17.40 11.05
C ASN A 10 27.21 -16.25 11.67
N ALA A 11 27.57 -14.98 11.41
CA ALA A 11 26.83 -13.83 11.94
C ALA A 11 25.51 -13.56 11.19
N ASN A 12 25.40 -14.00 9.92
CA ASN A 12 24.20 -13.79 9.12
C ASN A 12 23.09 -14.83 9.42
N ASP A 13 23.46 -16.02 9.89
CA ASP A 13 22.47 -17.02 10.36
C ASP A 13 21.85 -16.63 11.71
N GLU A 14 22.56 -15.88 12.56
CA GLU A 14 22.01 -15.33 13.81
C GLU A 14 20.99 -14.20 13.57
N LEU A 15 21.15 -13.43 12.49
CA LEU A 15 20.21 -12.34 12.16
C LEU A 15 18.82 -12.83 11.74
N LEU A 16 18.74 -14.07 11.21
CA LEU A 16 17.49 -14.71 10.76
C LEU A 16 16.95 -15.76 11.76
N SER A 17 17.77 -16.22 12.71
CA SER A 17 17.39 -17.26 13.70
C SER A 17 17.20 -16.75 15.14
N SER A 18 17.53 -15.50 15.43
CA SER A 18 17.17 -14.83 16.68
C SER A 18 15.66 -14.52 16.70
N THR A 19 14.87 -15.47 17.19
CA THR A 19 13.49 -15.32 17.71
C THR A 19 12.75 -14.10 17.15
N ALA A 20 12.02 -14.29 16.04
CA ALA A 20 11.18 -13.25 15.45
C ALA A 20 10.45 -12.47 16.56
N PRO A 21 10.57 -11.14 16.63
CA PRO A 21 9.94 -10.39 17.70
C PRO A 21 8.45 -10.67 17.63
N ALA A 22 7.91 -11.29 18.68
CA ALA A 22 6.48 -11.45 18.82
C ALA A 22 5.82 -10.06 18.64
N SER A 23 4.60 -10.02 18.09
CA SER A 23 3.89 -8.75 17.89
C SER A 23 3.90 -7.92 19.17
N LEU A 24 3.98 -6.59 19.01
CA LEU A 24 4.18 -5.64 20.12
C LEU A 24 3.13 -5.83 21.24
N TYR A 25 1.89 -6.14 20.87
CA TYR A 25 0.79 -6.31 21.83
C TYR A 25 0.95 -7.56 22.73
N PRO A 26 1.14 -8.80 22.22
CA PRO A 26 1.45 -9.95 23.08
C PRO A 26 2.65 -9.74 24.01
N ARG A 27 3.70 -9.07 23.54
CA ARG A 27 4.86 -8.73 24.37
C ARG A 27 4.47 -7.78 25.50
N CYS A 28 3.75 -6.70 25.19
CA CYS A 28 3.22 -5.78 26.18
C CYS A 28 2.29 -6.47 27.19
N LEU A 29 1.40 -7.36 26.73
CA LEU A 29 0.50 -8.09 27.61
C LEU A 29 1.25 -9.05 28.54
N SER A 30 2.22 -9.79 28.01
CA SER A 30 3.10 -10.67 28.77
C SER A 30 3.91 -9.90 29.81
N LEU A 31 4.56 -8.81 29.38
CA LEU A 31 5.34 -7.94 30.24
C LEU A 31 4.47 -7.32 31.34
N ARG A 32 3.29 -6.80 31.00
CA ARG A 32 2.33 -6.29 32.00
C ARG A 32 1.99 -7.35 33.04
N THR A 33 1.68 -8.57 32.60
CA THR A 33 1.35 -9.67 33.51
C THR A 33 2.53 -10.02 34.42
N LYS A 34 3.76 -10.02 33.89
CA LYS A 34 4.99 -10.19 34.70
C LYS A 34 5.18 -9.04 35.69
N LEU A 35 5.01 -7.79 35.26
CA LEU A 35 5.18 -6.59 36.08
C LEU A 35 4.17 -6.51 37.23
N LEU A 36 2.91 -6.92 37.01
CA LEU A 36 1.88 -6.98 38.05
C LEU A 36 2.22 -7.98 39.18
N ARG A 37 3.08 -8.97 38.91
CA ARG A 37 3.55 -9.93 39.92
C ARG A 37 4.72 -9.41 40.75
N ILE A 38 5.35 -8.28 40.37
CA ILE A 38 6.44 -7.70 41.15
C ILE A 38 5.83 -7.00 42.37
N ARG A 39 6.35 -7.32 43.56
CA ARG A 39 5.88 -6.75 44.83
C ARG A 39 5.77 -5.23 44.74
N VAL A 40 4.67 -4.66 45.22
CA VAL A 40 4.39 -3.20 45.26
C VAL A 40 4.26 -2.53 43.86
N PHE A 41 4.60 -3.21 42.76
CA PHE A 41 4.58 -2.62 41.42
C PHE A 41 3.15 -2.39 40.89
N ALA A 42 2.19 -3.21 41.33
CA ALA A 42 0.76 -3.04 41.00
C ALA A 42 0.22 -1.64 41.38
N ASN A 43 0.82 -0.98 42.38
CA ASN A 43 0.42 0.36 42.80
C ASN A 43 0.70 1.43 41.73
N TYR A 44 1.68 1.24 40.85
CA TYR A 44 1.91 2.19 39.75
C TYR A 44 0.79 2.11 38.72
N PHE A 45 0.26 0.92 38.44
CA PHE A 45 -0.90 0.77 37.56
C PHE A 45 -2.15 1.44 38.16
N SER A 46 -2.42 1.25 39.46
CA SER A 46 -3.58 1.86 40.12
C SER A 46 -3.47 3.37 40.29
N THR A 47 -2.26 3.89 40.55
CA THR A 47 -2.01 5.33 40.67
C THR A 47 -2.22 6.03 39.33
N LEU A 48 -1.90 5.36 38.22
CA LEU A 48 -2.13 5.88 36.88
C LEU A 48 -3.63 5.85 36.53
N SER A 49 -4.37 4.78 36.83
CA SER A 49 -5.78 4.62 36.44
C SER A 49 -6.78 5.71 36.89
N ASN A 50 -6.37 6.71 37.69
CA ASN A 50 -7.21 7.83 38.11
C ASN A 50 -7.27 9.01 37.11
N ASP A 51 -6.44 9.03 36.04
CA ASP A 51 -6.45 10.07 35.01
C ASP A 51 -7.38 9.72 33.83
N SER A 52 -8.37 10.56 33.56
CA SER A 52 -9.40 10.38 32.51
C SER A 52 -8.89 10.50 31.06
N GLN A 53 -7.58 10.59 30.82
CA GLN A 53 -6.95 10.67 29.49
C GLN A 53 -6.13 9.43 29.09
N GLN A 54 -6.25 8.33 29.84
CA GLN A 54 -5.38 7.16 29.64
C GLN A 54 -5.89 6.17 28.62
N SER A 55 -4.95 5.52 27.94
CA SER A 55 -5.23 4.46 26.96
C SER A 55 -5.88 3.25 27.64
N SER A 56 -6.91 2.69 27.01
CA SER A 56 -7.59 1.47 27.48
C SER A 56 -6.85 0.19 27.10
N ASP A 57 -5.91 0.26 26.16
CA ASP A 57 -5.19 -0.88 25.61
C ASP A 57 -3.86 -1.16 26.38
N PRO A 58 -3.43 -2.44 26.51
CA PRO A 58 -2.20 -2.82 27.21
C PRO A 58 -0.91 -2.13 26.73
N VAL A 59 -0.81 -1.78 25.44
CA VAL A 59 0.39 -1.16 24.86
C VAL A 59 0.49 0.30 25.30
N GLY A 60 -0.59 1.06 25.14
CA GLY A 60 -0.65 2.45 25.59
C GLY A 60 -0.57 2.57 27.11
N GLN A 61 -1.17 1.65 27.89
CA GLN A 61 -1.00 1.63 29.35
C GLN A 61 0.46 1.44 29.78
N LEU A 62 1.21 0.55 29.13
CA LEU A 62 2.65 0.42 29.39
C LEU A 62 3.43 1.64 28.93
N TRP A 63 3.07 2.22 27.80
CA TRP A 63 3.71 3.44 27.30
C TRP A 63 3.50 4.60 28.28
N ASP A 64 2.28 4.78 28.81
CA ASP A 64 1.94 5.80 29.79
C ASP A 64 2.67 5.56 31.13
N LEU A 65 2.70 4.30 31.59
CA LEU A 65 3.44 3.86 32.77
C LEU A 65 4.93 4.21 32.66
N PHE A 66 5.58 3.83 31.57
CA PHE A 66 7.01 4.09 31.40
C PHE A 66 7.31 5.57 31.13
N SER A 67 6.40 6.30 30.47
CA SER A 67 6.52 7.75 30.24
C SER A 67 6.58 8.56 31.53
N TYR A 68 6.18 7.97 32.65
CA TYR A 68 6.28 8.59 33.97
C TYR A 68 7.66 8.51 34.61
N GLY A 69 8.50 7.58 34.18
CA GLY A 69 9.88 7.39 34.65
C GLY A 69 10.04 6.76 36.04
N ALA A 70 9.19 7.11 37.02
CA ALA A 70 9.27 6.54 38.37
C ALA A 70 9.15 4.99 38.40
N PRO A 71 8.26 4.35 37.61
CA PRO A 71 8.21 2.88 37.52
C PRO A 71 9.51 2.28 36.99
N LEU A 72 10.18 2.93 36.03
CA LEU A 72 11.47 2.49 35.50
C LEU A 72 12.57 2.57 36.56
N CYS A 73 12.59 3.66 37.35
CA CYS A 73 13.52 3.79 38.46
C CYS A 73 13.31 2.69 39.52
N TYR A 74 12.06 2.35 39.83
CA TYR A 74 11.75 1.26 40.77
C TYR A 74 12.26 -0.08 40.28
N ILE A 75 12.03 -0.42 39.01
CA ILE A 75 12.52 -1.66 38.39
C ILE A 75 14.05 -1.69 38.49
N PHE A 76 14.73 -0.60 38.13
CA PHE A 76 16.20 -0.55 38.23
C PHE A 76 16.72 -0.72 39.66
N ASP A 77 16.04 -0.10 40.64
CA ASP A 77 16.43 -0.14 42.05
C ASP A 77 16.33 -1.53 42.70
N GLN A 78 15.64 -2.47 42.05
CA GLN A 78 15.58 -3.88 42.48
C GLN A 78 16.83 -4.68 42.11
N LEU A 79 17.70 -4.16 41.24
CA LEU A 79 18.95 -4.81 40.90
C LEU A 79 19.93 -4.80 42.10
N PRO A 80 20.69 -5.89 42.31
CA PRO A 80 21.56 -6.02 43.48
C PRO A 80 22.72 -5.02 43.45
N SER A 81 22.80 -4.16 44.47
CA SER A 81 23.87 -3.15 44.59
C SER A 81 25.28 -3.75 44.71
N GLU A 82 25.38 -5.03 45.10
CA GLU A 82 26.63 -5.80 45.17
C GLU A 82 27.28 -6.01 43.80
N ARG A 83 26.49 -5.95 42.72
CA ARG A 83 26.99 -6.02 41.33
C ARG A 83 27.31 -4.64 40.73
N GLY A 84 27.44 -3.62 41.58
CA GLY A 84 27.81 -2.26 41.16
C GLY A 84 26.66 -1.42 40.61
N PHE A 85 25.40 -1.88 40.69
CA PHE A 85 24.24 -1.09 40.32
C PHE A 85 23.91 -0.05 41.40
N LYS A 86 24.20 1.23 41.12
CA LYS A 86 23.84 2.35 42.00
C LYS A 86 22.33 2.59 41.94
N LYS A 87 21.67 2.59 43.11
CA LYS A 87 20.25 2.92 43.25
C LYS A 87 19.97 4.35 42.82
N LEU A 88 18.94 4.52 42.01
CA LEU A 88 18.38 5.78 41.53
C LEU A 88 17.56 6.47 42.62
N ASN A 89 16.90 5.71 43.50
CA ASN A 89 16.10 6.19 44.64
C ASN A 89 15.08 7.27 44.22
N ASN A 90 14.42 7.05 43.08
CA ASN A 90 13.43 7.96 42.52
C ASN A 90 12.14 7.20 42.14
N SER A 91 11.82 6.19 42.94
CA SER A 91 10.68 5.29 42.77
C SER A 91 9.42 5.75 43.50
N THR A 92 9.54 6.56 44.56
CA THR A 92 8.39 7.11 45.27
C THR A 92 7.63 8.11 44.41
N PHE A 93 6.43 7.72 44.00
CA PHE A 93 5.44 8.61 43.43
C PHE A 93 4.87 9.50 44.56
N ASP A 94 5.23 10.79 44.59
CA ASP A 94 4.64 11.78 45.50
C ASP A 94 3.64 12.64 44.73
N GLN A 95 2.35 12.36 44.91
CA GLN A 95 1.24 13.07 44.25
C GLN A 95 1.34 14.59 44.47
N LYS A 96 1.76 15.07 45.64
CA LYS A 96 1.82 16.51 45.93
C LYS A 96 2.94 17.23 45.18
N GLN A 97 4.09 16.56 45.02
CA GLN A 97 5.20 17.08 44.21
C GLN A 97 4.92 16.95 42.72
N TYR A 98 4.22 15.90 42.34
CA TYR A 98 3.75 15.68 40.98
C TYR A 98 2.74 16.74 40.52
N ASP A 99 1.70 17.01 41.33
CA ASP A 99 0.69 18.05 41.04
C ASP A 99 1.30 19.46 40.97
N SER A 100 2.45 19.67 41.62
CA SER A 100 3.16 20.96 41.64
C SER A 100 4.01 21.20 40.38
N ASN A 101 4.64 20.16 39.81
CA ASN A 101 5.41 20.25 38.57
C ASN A 101 5.59 18.87 37.90
N PRO A 102 4.58 18.38 37.16
CA PRO A 102 4.55 17.00 36.66
C PRO A 102 5.65 16.74 35.62
N ASP A 103 5.95 17.74 34.78
CA ASP A 103 6.97 17.65 33.75
C ASP A 103 8.39 17.53 34.32
N LEU A 104 8.73 18.27 35.38
CA LEU A 104 10.07 18.24 35.97
C LEU A 104 10.37 16.89 36.61
N MET A 105 9.39 16.31 37.30
CA MET A 105 9.55 15.02 37.99
C MET A 105 9.65 13.85 37.00
N ARG A 106 8.80 13.84 35.96
CA ARG A 106 8.88 12.86 34.86
C ARG A 106 10.23 12.94 34.15
N ARG A 107 10.69 14.15 33.78
CA ARG A 107 12.01 14.36 33.14
C ARG A 107 13.15 13.87 34.01
N ARG A 108 13.13 14.21 35.31
CA ARG A 108 14.21 13.82 36.24
C ARG A 108 14.33 12.31 36.37
N ALA A 109 13.22 11.59 36.55
CA ALA A 109 13.21 10.14 36.67
C ALA A 109 13.75 9.46 35.40
N LEU A 110 13.23 9.86 34.24
CA LEU A 110 13.63 9.31 32.94
C LEU A 110 15.08 9.59 32.61
N VAL A 111 15.59 10.80 32.86
CA VAL A 111 17.00 11.14 32.61
C VAL A 111 17.92 10.33 33.51
N LEU A 112 17.58 10.16 34.79
CA LEU A 112 18.37 9.35 35.71
C LEU A 112 18.43 7.88 35.26
N PHE A 113 17.28 7.31 34.87
CA PHE A 113 17.23 5.94 34.34
C PHE A 113 18.02 5.82 33.03
N ALA A 114 17.80 6.73 32.07
CA ALA A 114 18.47 6.74 30.77
C ALA A 114 20.01 6.90 30.88
N MET A 115 20.48 7.70 31.84
CA MET A 115 21.92 7.78 32.16
C MET A 115 22.46 6.46 32.66
N GLN A 116 21.69 5.76 33.49
CA GLN A 116 22.17 4.57 34.18
C GLN A 116 22.24 3.34 33.27
N ILE A 117 21.27 3.16 32.37
CA ILE A 117 21.30 2.07 31.37
C ILE A 117 22.45 2.21 30.36
N ARG A 118 23.05 3.40 30.23
CA ARG A 118 24.23 3.65 29.38
C ARG A 118 25.56 3.31 30.06
N MET A 119 25.53 2.99 31.36
CA MET A 119 26.76 2.68 32.09
C MET A 119 27.37 1.36 31.57
N PRO A 120 28.71 1.27 31.46
CA PRO A 120 29.38 0.09 30.93
C PRO A 120 29.01 -1.20 31.66
N ILE A 121 28.77 -1.09 32.97
CA ILE A 121 28.38 -2.21 33.83
C ILE A 121 27.03 -2.82 33.45
N VAL A 122 26.07 -1.99 33.01
CA VAL A 122 24.75 -2.47 32.56
C VAL A 122 24.89 -3.22 31.24
N LYS A 123 25.69 -2.71 30.31
CA LYS A 123 25.96 -3.38 29.03
C LYS A 123 26.66 -4.74 29.21
N GLN A 124 27.50 -4.86 30.25
CA GLN A 124 28.22 -6.09 30.56
C GLN A 124 27.36 -7.13 31.29
N GLU A 125 26.59 -6.73 32.29
CA GLU A 125 25.80 -7.64 33.13
C GLU A 125 24.39 -7.94 32.56
N ILE A 126 23.86 -7.06 31.71
CA ILE A 126 22.51 -7.15 31.14
C ILE A 126 22.59 -6.98 29.60
N PRO A 127 23.09 -8.01 28.86
CA PRO A 127 22.99 -8.04 27.41
C PRO A 127 21.51 -8.00 26.99
N GLY A 128 21.17 -7.07 26.10
CA GLY A 128 19.79 -6.80 25.65
C GLY A 128 19.21 -5.45 26.10
N CYS A 129 19.89 -4.71 26.98
CA CYS A 129 19.50 -3.33 27.30
C CYS A 129 19.82 -2.39 26.13
N GLU A 130 18.77 -1.77 25.57
CA GLU A 130 18.88 -0.79 24.49
C GLU A 130 18.77 0.63 25.05
N PRO A 131 19.82 1.46 24.95
CA PRO A 131 19.77 2.81 25.50
C PRO A 131 18.77 3.66 24.71
N PHE A 132 17.88 4.34 25.43
CA PHE A 132 16.94 5.30 24.85
C PHE A 132 17.11 6.69 25.47
N THR A 133 16.41 7.67 24.91
CA THR A 133 16.34 9.06 25.37
C THR A 133 14.94 9.41 25.85
N LEU A 134 14.82 10.56 26.52
CA LEU A 134 13.53 11.13 26.89
C LEU A 134 12.66 11.41 25.65
N THR A 135 13.27 11.90 24.56
CA THR A 135 12.57 12.22 23.32
C THR A 135 11.99 10.96 22.66
N ASP A 136 12.69 9.83 22.73
CA ASP A 136 12.20 8.57 22.14
C ASP A 136 10.90 8.10 22.80
N LEU A 137 10.74 8.29 24.12
CA LEU A 137 9.56 7.81 24.85
C LEU A 137 8.38 8.79 24.81
N TRP A 138 8.68 10.08 24.67
CA TRP A 138 7.65 11.13 24.57
C TRP A 138 7.14 11.35 23.16
N ASP A 139 7.93 11.00 22.15
CA ASP A 139 7.48 10.99 20.77
C ASP A 139 6.54 9.81 20.51
N ARG A 140 5.24 10.08 20.51
CA ARG A 140 4.20 9.09 20.16
C ARG A 140 4.06 8.90 18.64
N SER A 141 4.81 9.66 17.83
CA SER A 141 4.78 9.53 16.38
C SER A 141 5.52 8.29 15.88
N SER A 142 6.36 7.65 16.71
CA SER A 142 7.05 6.40 16.38
C SER A 142 6.99 5.37 17.53
N THR A 143 6.87 4.09 17.19
CA THR A 143 6.87 2.95 18.11
C THR A 143 8.28 2.48 18.51
N ASP A 144 9.33 2.99 17.86
CA ASP A 144 10.73 2.64 18.12
C ASP A 144 11.15 2.91 19.57
N GLY A 145 10.79 4.09 20.10
CA GLY A 145 11.12 4.44 21.48
C GLY A 145 10.47 3.51 22.50
N LEU A 146 9.20 3.16 22.31
CA LEU A 146 8.51 2.20 23.17
C LEU A 146 9.16 0.81 23.07
N LEU A 147 9.51 0.35 21.87
CA LEU A 147 10.18 -0.94 21.66
C LEU A 147 11.51 -1.01 22.42
N LYS A 148 12.35 0.03 22.35
CA LYS A 148 13.61 0.12 23.12
C LYS A 148 13.37 0.03 24.62
N VAL A 149 12.33 0.70 25.12
CA VAL A 149 11.96 0.64 26.55
C VAL A 149 11.49 -0.76 26.93
N ILE A 150 10.64 -1.40 26.13
CA ILE A 150 10.18 -2.76 26.37
C ILE A 150 11.35 -3.74 26.37
N ASN A 151 12.23 -3.68 25.37
CA ASN A 151 13.44 -4.50 25.30
C ASN A 151 14.30 -4.35 26.56
N THR A 152 14.52 -3.10 26.99
CA THR A 152 15.30 -2.78 28.18
C THR A 152 14.64 -3.31 29.46
N VAL A 153 13.34 -3.11 29.62
CA VAL A 153 12.60 -3.55 30.80
C VAL A 153 12.51 -5.08 30.85
N GLU A 154 12.24 -5.75 29.73
CA GLU A 154 12.26 -7.21 29.64
C GLU A 154 13.64 -7.76 30.02
N ALA A 155 14.72 -7.19 29.47
CA ALA A 155 16.09 -7.60 29.78
C ALA A 155 16.45 -7.43 31.27
N ILE A 156 15.96 -6.38 31.94
CA ILE A 156 16.17 -6.16 33.38
C ILE A 156 15.31 -7.12 34.21
N VAL A 157 14.02 -7.26 33.89
CA VAL A 157 13.07 -8.09 34.65
C VAL A 157 13.42 -9.57 34.55
N ASP A 158 13.93 -10.04 33.41
CA ASP A 158 14.37 -11.43 33.24
C ASP A 158 15.63 -11.76 34.08
N ARG A 159 16.30 -10.76 34.68
CA ARG A 159 17.38 -10.95 35.66
C ARG A 159 16.89 -11.06 37.10
N PHE A 160 15.60 -10.82 37.35
CA PHE A 160 15.07 -10.88 38.70
C PHE A 160 14.97 -12.34 39.16
N PRO A 161 15.45 -12.66 40.36
CA PRO A 161 15.23 -13.97 40.98
C PRO A 161 13.73 -14.27 41.15
N GLN A 162 13.33 -15.53 41.09
CA GLN A 162 11.92 -15.94 41.15
C GLN A 162 11.17 -15.44 42.40
N TYR A 163 11.86 -15.22 43.53
CA TYR A 163 11.25 -14.71 44.76
C TYR A 163 10.74 -13.26 44.67
N PHE A 164 11.14 -12.51 43.63
CA PHE A 164 10.62 -11.16 43.37
C PHE A 164 9.18 -11.17 42.85
N PHE A 165 8.75 -12.29 42.28
CA PHE A 165 7.42 -12.47 41.76
C PHE A 165 6.54 -13.11 42.83
N GLU A 166 5.41 -12.49 43.15
CA GLU A 166 4.41 -13.08 44.03
C GLU A 166 3.75 -14.28 43.32
N GLU A 167 3.60 -15.40 44.04
CA GLU A 167 2.81 -16.52 43.54
C GLU A 167 1.36 -16.07 43.41
N THR A 168 0.74 -16.39 42.27
CA THR A 168 -0.66 -16.09 42.02
C THR A 168 -1.50 -16.54 43.21
N PRO A 169 -2.39 -15.69 43.77
CA PRO A 169 -3.53 -16.26 44.48
C PRO A 169 -4.21 -17.23 43.50
N SER A 170 -4.67 -18.36 44.03
CA SER A 170 -5.41 -19.38 43.28
C SER A 170 -6.33 -18.74 42.25
N SER A 171 -6.44 -19.39 41.09
CA SER A 171 -7.21 -19.02 39.90
C SER A 171 -8.72 -18.87 40.10
N SER A 172 -9.18 -18.41 41.27
CA SER A 172 -10.56 -18.19 41.65
C SER A 172 -10.97 -16.72 41.74
N ASP A 173 -10.04 -15.77 41.87
CA ASP A 173 -10.39 -14.33 42.08
C ASP A 173 -10.00 -13.38 40.93
N MET A 174 -9.50 -13.91 39.81
CA MET A 174 -9.37 -13.16 38.54
C MET A 174 -10.35 -13.63 37.47
N ASN A 175 -11.33 -14.45 37.85
CA ASN A 175 -12.44 -14.85 36.99
C ASN A 175 -13.71 -14.05 37.36
N VAL A 176 -13.58 -12.73 37.49
CA VAL A 176 -14.74 -11.85 37.42
C VAL A 176 -15.13 -11.78 35.94
N SER A 177 -16.22 -12.46 35.62
CA SER A 177 -16.92 -12.46 34.32
C SER A 177 -16.33 -13.35 33.22
N LEU A 178 -16.26 -14.66 33.45
CA LEU A 178 -16.27 -15.65 32.34
C LEU A 178 -17.22 -16.83 32.63
N GLU A 179 -18.39 -16.53 33.19
CA GLU A 179 -19.55 -17.44 33.23
C GLU A 179 -20.85 -16.74 32.80
N SER A 180 -20.76 -15.65 32.03
CA SER A 180 -21.90 -15.17 31.23
C SER A 180 -21.99 -16.03 29.98
N SER A 181 -22.89 -17.01 30.03
CA SER A 181 -23.67 -17.52 28.91
C SER A 181 -22.90 -17.90 27.63
N LYS A 182 -22.86 -19.20 27.32
CA LYS A 182 -22.50 -19.74 25.99
C LYS A 182 -23.36 -19.21 24.81
N SER A 183 -24.22 -18.22 25.04
CA SER A 183 -25.06 -17.54 24.04
C SER A 183 -24.46 -16.26 23.46
N ASP A 184 -23.31 -15.79 23.97
CA ASP A 184 -22.73 -14.48 23.61
C ASP A 184 -21.51 -14.54 22.68
N LEU A 185 -21.07 -15.73 22.27
CA LEU A 185 -19.94 -15.89 21.36
C LEU A 185 -20.41 -15.78 19.90
N PRO A 186 -19.66 -15.06 19.04
CA PRO A 186 -19.97 -14.98 17.62
C PRO A 186 -19.88 -16.36 16.95
N ALA A 187 -20.62 -16.53 15.85
CA ALA A 187 -20.56 -17.74 15.05
C ALA A 187 -19.11 -18.06 14.62
N GLU A 188 -18.78 -19.35 14.48
CA GLU A 188 -17.42 -19.82 14.14
C GLU A 188 -16.85 -19.15 12.89
N ASN A 189 -17.69 -18.91 11.87
CA ASN A 189 -17.28 -18.21 10.65
C ASN A 189 -16.79 -16.78 10.91
N ILE A 190 -17.42 -16.05 11.82
CA ILE A 190 -17.03 -14.69 12.21
C ILE A 190 -15.69 -14.72 12.93
N VAL A 191 -15.52 -15.67 13.85
CA VAL A 191 -14.25 -15.89 14.56
C VAL A 191 -13.12 -16.21 13.58
N ASN A 192 -13.37 -17.04 12.58
CA ASN A 192 -12.38 -17.41 11.57
C ASN A 192 -11.94 -16.20 10.73
N ILE A 193 -12.88 -15.35 10.30
CA ILE A 193 -12.56 -14.12 9.54
C ILE A 193 -11.72 -13.15 10.38
N ILE A 194 -12.08 -12.95 11.65
CA ILE A 194 -11.35 -12.08 12.58
C ILE A 194 -9.94 -12.63 12.85
N THR A 195 -9.85 -13.94 13.06
CA THR A 195 -8.56 -14.62 13.27
C THR A 195 -7.68 -14.48 12.04
N GLU A 196 -8.24 -14.70 10.84
CA GLU A 196 -7.52 -14.49 9.58
C GLU A 196 -7.04 -13.04 9.44
N LEU A 197 -7.88 -12.04 9.75
CA LEU A 197 -7.51 -10.63 9.70
C LEU A 197 -6.27 -10.36 10.57
N ILE A 198 -6.28 -10.80 11.82
CA ILE A 198 -5.18 -10.55 12.78
C ILE A 198 -3.93 -11.35 12.43
N GLU A 199 -4.05 -12.64 12.12
CA GLU A 199 -2.90 -13.48 11.80
C GLU A 199 -2.19 -13.03 10.52
N THR A 200 -2.97 -12.68 9.51
CA THR A 200 -2.41 -12.13 8.26
C THR A 200 -1.84 -10.74 8.46
N GLU A 201 -2.35 -9.96 9.41
CA GLU A 201 -1.78 -8.66 9.80
C GLU A 201 -0.43 -8.81 10.50
N ARG A 202 -0.34 -9.70 11.49
CA ARG A 202 0.93 -10.05 12.16
C ARG A 202 1.98 -10.53 11.18
N LYS A 203 1.58 -11.32 10.18
CA LYS A 203 2.48 -11.74 9.12
C LYS A 203 2.92 -10.56 8.27
N TYR A 204 1.99 -9.69 7.87
CA TYR A 204 2.28 -8.52 7.04
C TYR A 204 3.25 -7.54 7.72
N VAL A 205 3.04 -7.21 9.00
CA VAL A 205 3.96 -6.34 9.76
C VAL A 205 5.37 -6.94 9.82
N ARG A 206 5.50 -8.24 10.10
CA ARG A 206 6.80 -8.93 10.09
C ARG A 206 7.45 -8.90 8.71
N ASP A 207 6.67 -9.13 7.66
CA ASP A 207 7.12 -9.07 6.28
C ASP A 207 7.65 -7.67 5.91
N LEU A 208 7.01 -6.59 6.38
CA LEU A 208 7.50 -5.23 6.20
C LEU A 208 8.79 -4.95 6.97
N GLN A 209 8.89 -5.41 8.23
CA GLN A 209 10.12 -5.28 9.03
C GLN A 209 11.30 -6.00 8.37
N SER A 210 11.09 -7.22 7.86
CA SER A 210 12.11 -7.94 7.09
C SER A 210 12.50 -7.20 5.80
N THR A 211 11.53 -6.53 5.16
CA THR A 211 11.80 -5.69 3.98
C THR A 211 12.70 -4.50 4.34
N LEU A 212 12.48 -3.86 5.50
CA LEU A 212 13.32 -2.76 5.97
C LEU A 212 14.76 -3.22 6.27
N ILE A 213 14.92 -4.37 6.94
CA ILE A 213 16.24 -4.96 7.20
C ILE A 213 16.96 -5.24 5.88
N CYS A 214 16.28 -5.87 4.92
CA CYS A 214 16.84 -6.16 3.61
C CYS A 214 17.21 -4.89 2.85
N SER A 215 16.33 -3.88 2.83
CA SER A 215 16.58 -2.60 2.15
C SER A 215 17.77 -1.86 2.75
N THR A 216 17.89 -1.86 4.08
CA THR A 216 19.01 -1.24 4.79
C THR A 216 20.32 -1.94 4.44
N ALA A 217 20.33 -3.29 4.44
CA ALA A 217 21.51 -4.07 4.09
C ALA A 217 21.95 -3.85 2.63
N LEU A 218 21.00 -3.73 1.69
CA LEU A 218 21.30 -3.40 0.29
C LEU A 218 21.89 -1.99 0.14
N SER A 219 21.39 -1.02 0.92
CA SER A 219 21.91 0.35 0.96
C SER A 219 23.33 0.39 1.50
N GLU A 220 23.58 -0.25 2.64
CA GLU A 220 24.89 -0.27 3.31
C GLU A 220 25.95 -0.96 2.46
N ALA A 221 25.56 -1.98 1.69
CA ALA A 221 26.41 -2.66 0.74
C ALA A 221 26.66 -1.87 -0.56
N ASN A 222 26.05 -0.68 -0.72
CA ASN A 222 26.09 0.14 -1.96
C ASN A 222 25.66 -0.63 -3.22
N ILE A 223 24.72 -1.56 -3.07
CA ILE A 223 24.16 -2.33 -4.19
C ILE A 223 23.00 -1.58 -4.84
N VAL A 224 22.19 -0.95 -4.01
CA VAL A 224 21.05 -0.11 -4.40
C VAL A 224 21.28 1.26 -3.78
N ASP A 225 21.19 2.31 -4.59
CA ASP A 225 21.37 3.66 -4.07
C ASP A 225 20.13 4.13 -3.29
N GLN A 226 20.26 5.26 -2.60
CA GLN A 226 19.18 5.77 -1.76
C GLN A 226 17.94 6.20 -2.57
N ASP A 227 18.14 6.68 -3.80
CA ASP A 227 17.05 7.13 -4.68
C ASP A 227 16.26 5.93 -5.22
N GLU A 228 16.93 4.84 -5.59
CA GLU A 228 16.34 3.56 -5.97
C GLU A 228 15.60 2.92 -4.80
N ILE A 229 16.14 3.00 -3.57
CA ILE A 229 15.42 2.53 -2.37
C ILE A 229 14.16 3.36 -2.14
N GLN A 230 14.22 4.69 -2.26
CA GLN A 230 13.02 5.54 -2.12
C GLN A 230 11.99 5.29 -3.23
N LEU A 231 12.44 4.93 -4.44
CA LEU A 231 11.57 4.53 -5.53
C LEU A 231 10.88 3.19 -5.23
N LEU A 232 11.61 2.19 -4.74
CA LEU A 232 11.10 0.85 -4.42
C LEU A 232 10.18 0.86 -3.19
N PHE A 233 10.61 1.51 -2.11
CA PHE A 233 9.99 1.47 -0.79
C PHE A 233 9.80 2.88 -0.22
N PRO A 234 8.90 3.69 -0.79
CA PRO A 234 8.68 5.07 -0.35
C PRO A 234 8.18 5.11 1.10
N GLU A 235 8.88 5.85 1.96
CA GLU A 235 8.49 6.08 3.37
C GLU A 235 8.24 4.79 4.17
N LEU A 236 9.00 3.72 3.89
CA LEU A 236 8.81 2.39 4.48
C LEU A 236 8.76 2.38 6.02
N GLU A 237 9.59 3.18 6.68
CA GLU A 237 9.58 3.28 8.16
C GLU A 237 8.25 3.83 8.69
N LYS A 238 7.68 4.83 8.03
CA LYS A 238 6.37 5.40 8.42
C LYS A 238 5.25 4.41 8.16
N LEU A 239 5.33 3.66 7.05
CA LEU A 239 4.39 2.58 6.77
C LEU A 239 4.44 1.51 7.87
N ILE A 240 5.64 1.07 8.27
CA ILE A 240 5.82 0.08 9.34
C ILE A 240 5.25 0.60 10.66
N ASP A 241 5.54 1.84 11.03
CA ASP A 241 5.04 2.42 12.27
C ASP A 241 3.51 2.49 12.30
N PHE A 242 2.91 3.00 11.22
CA PHE A 242 1.46 2.99 11.05
C PHE A 242 0.90 1.58 11.20
N GLN A 243 1.52 0.59 10.54
CA GLN A 243 1.01 -0.77 10.53
C GLN A 243 1.14 -1.48 11.88
N ILE A 244 2.19 -1.19 12.65
CA ILE A 244 2.34 -1.67 14.03
C ILE A 244 1.21 -1.10 14.90
N LYS A 245 0.97 0.21 14.84
CA LYS A 245 -0.12 0.87 15.58
C LYS A 245 -1.49 0.32 15.18
N PHE A 246 -1.70 0.11 13.88
CA PHE A 246 -2.92 -0.49 13.35
C PHE A 246 -3.14 -1.91 13.87
N LEU A 247 -2.10 -2.76 13.86
CA LEU A 247 -2.14 -4.13 14.39
C LEU A 247 -2.42 -4.14 15.90
N VAL A 248 -1.78 -3.26 16.67
CA VAL A 248 -2.01 -3.14 18.12
C VAL A 248 -3.49 -2.84 18.41
N GLY A 249 -4.11 -1.95 17.63
CA GLY A 249 -5.53 -1.66 17.78
C GLY A 249 -6.42 -2.86 17.43
N LEU A 250 -6.11 -3.62 16.36
CA LEU A 250 -6.83 -4.85 16.03
C LEU A 250 -6.71 -5.91 17.14
N GLU A 251 -5.51 -6.12 17.69
CA GLU A 251 -5.27 -7.07 18.79
C GLU A 251 -5.97 -6.63 20.08
N ASN A 252 -6.06 -5.32 20.34
CA ASN A 252 -6.82 -4.78 21.45
C ASN A 252 -8.32 -5.06 21.31
N ILE A 253 -8.89 -4.76 20.13
CA ILE A 253 -10.32 -5.03 19.85
C ILE A 253 -10.61 -6.52 19.98
N ALA A 254 -9.72 -7.39 19.51
CA ALA A 254 -9.86 -8.84 19.64
C ALA A 254 -9.92 -9.32 21.10
N GLY A 255 -9.28 -8.59 22.02
CA GLY A 255 -9.25 -8.88 23.45
C GLY A 255 -10.50 -8.43 24.21
N LEU A 256 -11.36 -7.61 23.61
CA LEU A 256 -12.60 -7.13 24.23
C LEU A 256 -13.74 -8.17 24.11
N PRO A 257 -14.74 -8.12 25.00
CA PRO A 257 -15.98 -8.89 24.83
C PRO A 257 -16.64 -8.61 23.48
N TRP A 258 -17.27 -9.62 22.85
CA TRP A 258 -17.85 -9.53 21.50
C TRP A 258 -18.73 -8.29 21.28
N GLN A 259 -19.53 -7.94 22.28
CA GLN A 259 -20.46 -6.82 22.27
C GLN A 259 -19.76 -5.45 22.22
N GLU A 260 -18.50 -5.38 22.64
CA GLU A 260 -17.68 -4.15 22.66
C GLU A 260 -16.70 -4.08 21.49
N GLN A 261 -16.52 -5.18 20.74
CA GLN A 261 -15.62 -5.18 19.59
C GLN A 261 -16.18 -4.28 18.49
N ARG A 262 -15.50 -3.19 18.14
CA ARG A 262 -15.92 -2.23 17.09
C ARG A 262 -14.97 -2.27 15.90
N TRP A 263 -15.07 -3.34 15.10
CA TRP A 263 -14.15 -3.59 13.98
C TRP A 263 -14.21 -2.50 12.90
N GLY A 264 -15.41 -2.05 12.53
CA GLY A 264 -15.59 -1.00 11.52
C GLY A 264 -14.99 0.34 11.92
N GLN A 265 -15.20 0.73 13.18
CA GLN A 265 -14.69 1.98 13.74
C GLN A 265 -13.16 2.08 13.63
N HIS A 266 -12.45 0.97 13.88
CA HIS A 266 -10.99 0.95 13.77
C HIS A 266 -10.48 1.29 12.38
N PHE A 267 -11.18 0.84 11.33
CA PHE A 267 -10.82 1.20 9.95
C PHE A 267 -11.14 2.66 9.62
N LEU A 268 -12.25 3.19 10.16
CA LEU A 268 -12.63 4.59 9.97
C LEU A 268 -11.63 5.54 10.65
N GLU A 269 -11.22 5.25 11.89
CA GLU A 269 -10.27 6.08 12.64
C GLU A 269 -8.86 6.11 12.01
N ASN A 270 -8.51 5.08 11.24
CA ASN A 270 -7.20 4.94 10.62
C ASN A 270 -7.22 5.22 9.10
N GLU A 271 -8.33 5.73 8.54
CA GLU A 271 -8.45 5.97 7.09
C GLU A 271 -7.35 6.89 6.54
N ASP A 272 -7.02 7.95 7.28
CA ASP A 272 -5.99 8.91 6.87
C ASP A 272 -4.60 8.26 6.80
N GLY A 273 -4.29 7.33 7.70
CA GLY A 273 -3.01 6.63 7.76
C GLY A 273 -2.76 5.75 6.53
N PHE A 274 -3.81 5.21 5.90
CA PHE A 274 -3.69 4.45 4.65
C PHE A 274 -3.25 5.32 3.44
N THR A 275 -3.23 6.65 3.57
CA THR A 275 -2.74 7.54 2.50
C THR A 275 -1.26 7.31 2.17
N ILE A 276 -0.46 6.77 3.11
CA ILE A 276 0.96 6.43 2.89
C ILE A 276 1.13 5.44 1.71
N TYR A 277 0.12 4.59 1.46
CA TYR A 277 0.16 3.61 0.38
C TYR A 277 0.03 4.23 -1.03
N MET A 278 -0.42 5.48 -1.15
CA MET A 278 -0.58 6.13 -2.45
C MET A 278 0.76 6.30 -3.17
N ALA A 279 1.83 6.58 -2.42
CA ALA A 279 3.18 6.67 -2.97
C ALA A 279 3.65 5.30 -3.54
N TYR A 280 3.32 4.20 -2.87
CA TYR A 280 3.61 2.85 -3.38
C TYR A 280 2.85 2.57 -4.67
N GLY A 281 1.57 2.91 -4.74
CA GLY A 281 0.77 2.76 -5.96
C GLY A 281 1.33 3.58 -7.12
N PHE A 282 1.63 4.85 -6.89
CA PHE A 282 2.17 5.77 -7.89
C PHE A 282 3.54 5.30 -8.41
N ASN A 283 4.46 4.91 -7.52
CA ASN A 283 5.80 4.48 -7.91
C ASN A 283 5.84 3.06 -8.49
N TYR A 284 4.80 2.23 -8.28
CA TYR A 284 4.80 0.81 -8.61
C TYR A 284 5.30 0.48 -10.01
N THR A 285 4.82 1.18 -11.05
CA THR A 285 5.23 0.93 -12.44
C THR A 285 6.73 1.17 -12.65
N LYS A 286 7.24 2.29 -12.12
CA LYS A 286 8.65 2.68 -12.22
C LYS A 286 9.54 1.75 -11.38
N ALA A 287 9.12 1.45 -10.15
CA ALA A 287 9.78 0.52 -9.25
C ALA A 287 9.88 -0.89 -9.87
N PHE A 288 8.78 -1.42 -10.40
CA PHE A 288 8.76 -2.74 -11.03
C PHE A 288 9.64 -2.82 -12.29
N ALA A 289 9.79 -1.71 -13.02
CA ALA A 289 10.64 -1.66 -14.21
C ALA A 289 12.14 -1.79 -13.89
N VAL A 290 12.60 -1.35 -12.71
CA VAL A 290 14.01 -1.42 -12.30
C VAL A 290 14.37 -2.74 -11.61
N VAL A 291 13.39 -3.49 -11.10
CA VAL A 291 13.59 -4.79 -10.41
C VAL A 291 14.57 -5.72 -11.14
N PRO A 292 14.43 -6.00 -12.45
CA PRO A 292 15.32 -6.94 -13.13
C PRO A 292 16.78 -6.50 -13.19
N THR A 293 17.03 -5.18 -13.15
CA THR A 293 18.38 -4.61 -13.11
C THR A 293 18.98 -4.79 -11.73
N ILE A 294 18.19 -4.51 -10.68
CA ILE A 294 18.61 -4.64 -9.29
C ILE A 294 18.87 -6.10 -8.93
N GLU A 295 18.00 -7.02 -9.36
CA GLU A 295 18.15 -8.47 -9.17
C GLU A 295 19.41 -9.04 -9.83
N GLN A 296 19.95 -8.42 -10.88
CA GLN A 296 21.23 -8.83 -11.47
C GLN A 296 22.44 -8.42 -10.62
N ASN A 297 22.31 -7.36 -9.81
CA ASN A 297 23.39 -6.78 -9.02
C ASN A 297 23.35 -7.18 -7.54
N ILE A 298 22.28 -7.84 -7.09
CA ILE A 298 22.00 -8.20 -5.69
C ILE A 298 23.05 -9.11 -5.04
N GLY A 299 23.80 -9.87 -5.85
CA GLY A 299 24.98 -10.63 -5.41
C GLY A 299 24.75 -11.48 -4.15
N PRO A 300 25.44 -11.21 -3.03
CA PRO A 300 25.37 -12.02 -1.81
C PRO A 300 24.00 -11.97 -1.10
N PHE A 301 23.15 -10.99 -1.38
CA PHE A 301 21.83 -10.85 -0.75
C PHE A 301 20.72 -11.62 -1.48
N GLN A 302 21.06 -12.35 -2.55
CA GLN A 302 20.07 -13.03 -3.38
C GLN A 302 19.26 -14.07 -2.60
N GLN A 303 19.89 -14.82 -1.69
CA GLN A 303 19.19 -15.78 -0.86
C GLN A 303 18.19 -15.11 0.09
N MET A 304 18.62 -14.05 0.78
CA MET A 304 17.74 -13.26 1.67
C MET A 304 16.50 -12.74 0.92
N ILE A 305 16.68 -12.23 -0.30
CA ILE A 305 15.57 -11.72 -1.11
C ILE A 305 14.66 -12.84 -1.61
N ASN A 306 15.23 -13.98 -1.98
CA ASN A 306 14.47 -15.16 -2.39
C ASN A 306 13.63 -15.73 -1.23
N ASP A 307 14.16 -15.72 -0.01
CA ASP A 307 13.44 -16.15 1.19
C ASP A 307 12.24 -15.24 1.48
N LEU A 308 12.32 -13.96 1.08
CA LEU A 308 11.22 -13.00 1.09
C LEU A 308 10.29 -13.10 -0.14
N GLY A 309 10.54 -14.05 -1.04
CA GLY A 309 9.72 -14.29 -2.24
C GLY A 309 10.09 -13.42 -3.45
N GLY A 310 11.24 -12.76 -3.44
CA GLY A 310 11.75 -11.93 -4.54
C GLY A 310 11.39 -10.45 -4.41
N LEU A 311 12.18 -9.59 -5.06
CA LEU A 311 12.01 -8.13 -4.96
C LEU A 311 10.66 -7.68 -5.54
N GLY A 312 10.23 -8.30 -6.65
CA GLY A 312 8.90 -8.05 -7.22
C GLY A 312 7.76 -8.37 -6.25
N MET A 313 7.89 -9.40 -5.41
CA MET A 313 6.87 -9.73 -4.40
C MET A 313 6.84 -8.70 -3.27
N LEU A 314 8.01 -8.20 -2.85
CA LEU A 314 8.10 -7.14 -1.85
C LEU A 314 7.37 -5.86 -2.27
N LEU A 315 7.42 -5.50 -3.56
CA LEU A 315 6.68 -4.36 -4.12
C LEU A 315 5.16 -4.58 -4.15
N VAL A 316 4.71 -5.82 -4.40
CA VAL A 316 3.28 -6.14 -4.51
C VAL A 316 2.61 -6.24 -3.14
N ARG A 317 3.33 -6.65 -2.09
CA ARG A 317 2.78 -6.92 -0.76
C ARG A 317 1.96 -5.75 -0.18
N PRO A 318 2.45 -4.49 -0.12
CA PRO A 318 1.67 -3.37 0.42
C PRO A 318 0.38 -3.10 -0.35
N ILE A 319 0.46 -3.11 -1.68
CA ILE A 319 -0.69 -2.88 -2.57
C ILE A 319 -1.73 -3.99 -2.40
N SER A 320 -1.28 -5.24 -2.39
CA SER A 320 -2.16 -6.40 -2.19
C SER A 320 -2.82 -6.39 -0.81
N ARG A 321 -2.14 -5.90 0.23
CA ARG A 321 -2.70 -5.87 1.59
C ARG A 321 -3.93 -4.96 1.68
N LEU A 322 -3.90 -3.78 1.06
CA LEU A 322 -5.06 -2.87 1.03
C LEU A 322 -6.30 -3.54 0.42
N CYS A 323 -6.12 -4.21 -0.71
CA CYS A 323 -7.20 -4.95 -1.35
C CYS A 323 -7.76 -6.07 -0.46
N LYS A 324 -6.95 -6.66 0.43
CA LYS A 324 -7.43 -7.70 1.35
C LYS A 324 -8.30 -7.15 2.48
N TYR A 325 -8.10 -5.92 2.93
CA TYR A 325 -8.94 -5.34 3.98
C TYR A 325 -10.39 -5.21 3.53
N SER A 326 -10.63 -4.69 2.32
CA SER A 326 -11.99 -4.56 1.79
C SER A 326 -12.67 -5.93 1.66
N LEU A 327 -11.94 -6.95 1.20
CA LEU A 327 -12.46 -8.32 1.09
C LEU A 327 -12.79 -8.95 2.45
N LEU A 328 -11.91 -8.82 3.45
CA LEU A 328 -12.13 -9.37 4.79
C LEU A 328 -13.31 -8.68 5.49
N LEU A 329 -13.42 -7.35 5.37
CA LEU A 329 -14.55 -6.61 5.92
C LEU A 329 -15.85 -6.93 5.20
N ASP A 330 -15.85 -7.05 3.87
CA ASP A 330 -17.03 -7.49 3.12
C ASP A 330 -17.46 -8.91 3.53
N CYS A 331 -16.52 -9.82 3.77
CA CYS A 331 -16.81 -11.14 4.33
C CYS A 331 -17.42 -11.04 5.73
N LEU A 332 -16.89 -10.19 6.59
CA LEU A 332 -17.41 -9.98 7.94
C LEU A 332 -18.83 -9.38 7.93
N VAL A 333 -19.08 -8.37 7.09
CA VAL A 333 -20.40 -7.77 6.86
C VAL A 333 -21.41 -8.85 6.43
N LYS A 334 -21.03 -9.74 5.50
CA LYS A 334 -21.92 -10.81 5.02
C LYS A 334 -22.27 -11.85 6.08
N GLN A 335 -21.41 -12.07 7.07
CA GLN A 335 -21.65 -13.02 8.17
C GLN A 335 -22.38 -12.39 9.36
N CYS A 336 -22.38 -11.05 9.45
CA CYS A 336 -23.04 -10.31 10.52
C CYS A 336 -24.43 -9.77 10.09
N SER A 337 -25.21 -9.36 11.07
CA SER A 337 -26.48 -8.62 10.87
C SER A 337 -26.74 -7.72 12.08
N PRO A 338 -27.67 -6.74 11.99
CA PRO A 338 -28.02 -5.90 13.14
C PRO A 338 -28.51 -6.66 14.38
N SER A 339 -29.01 -7.89 14.22
CA SER A 339 -29.44 -8.75 15.33
C SER A 339 -28.29 -9.58 15.95
N ILE A 340 -27.19 -9.77 15.22
CA ILE A 340 -26.04 -10.59 15.65
C ILE A 340 -24.90 -9.72 16.19
N TYR A 341 -24.77 -8.50 15.65
CA TYR A 341 -23.67 -7.60 15.96
C TYR A 341 -24.18 -6.18 16.14
N ALA A 342 -24.07 -5.65 17.36
CA ALA A 342 -24.61 -4.34 17.74
C ALA A 342 -24.03 -3.19 16.89
N HIS A 343 -22.76 -3.31 16.48
CA HIS A 343 -22.04 -2.29 15.72
C HIS A 343 -22.07 -2.52 14.21
N TYR A 344 -23.09 -3.23 13.70
CA TYR A 344 -23.19 -3.59 12.28
C TYR A 344 -23.16 -2.38 11.33
N SER A 345 -23.83 -1.28 11.68
CA SER A 345 -23.83 -0.06 10.85
C SER A 345 -22.41 0.51 10.69
N GLU A 346 -21.62 0.52 11.76
CA GLU A 346 -20.24 1.00 11.74
C GLU A 346 -19.33 0.09 10.93
N LEU A 347 -19.58 -1.23 11.00
CA LEU A 347 -18.90 -2.21 10.18
C LEU A 347 -19.16 -2.02 8.69
N GLN A 348 -20.39 -1.67 8.29
CA GLN A 348 -20.68 -1.33 6.90
C GLN A 348 -19.92 -0.07 6.46
N CYS A 349 -19.94 0.99 7.27
CA CYS A 349 -19.17 2.20 7.00
C CYS A 349 -17.66 1.92 6.88
N GLY A 350 -17.10 1.10 7.78
CA GLY A 350 -15.69 0.70 7.72
C GLY A 350 -15.36 -0.13 6.47
N ALA A 351 -16.25 -1.01 6.02
CA ALA A 351 -16.09 -1.76 4.78
C ALA A 351 -16.11 -0.86 3.54
N ASP A 352 -16.99 0.15 3.54
CA ASP A 352 -17.06 1.14 2.46
C ASP A 352 -15.84 2.06 2.44
N ALA A 353 -15.35 2.49 3.61
CA ALA A 353 -14.07 3.20 3.72
C ALA A 353 -12.90 2.35 3.19
N ALA A 354 -12.93 1.03 3.42
CA ALA A 354 -11.93 0.12 2.87
C ALA A 354 -11.97 0.00 1.35
N LYS A 355 -13.14 0.05 0.74
CA LYS A 355 -13.26 0.15 -0.73
C LYS A 355 -12.73 1.49 -1.21
N HIS A 356 -13.05 2.58 -0.52
CA HIS A 356 -12.64 3.92 -0.89
C HIS A 356 -11.10 4.07 -0.95
N PHE A 357 -10.34 3.58 0.04
CA PHE A 357 -8.88 3.65 -0.04
C PHE A 357 -8.29 2.71 -1.10
N VAL A 358 -8.95 1.60 -1.45
CA VAL A 358 -8.56 0.74 -2.58
C VAL A 358 -8.77 1.47 -3.91
N ASP A 359 -9.87 2.22 -4.05
CA ASP A 359 -10.13 3.02 -5.25
C ASP A 359 -9.10 4.15 -5.38
N ARG A 360 -8.75 4.83 -4.28
CA ARG A 360 -7.66 5.82 -4.25
C ARG A 360 -6.32 5.20 -4.66
N LEU A 361 -6.00 3.99 -4.18
CA LEU A 361 -4.78 3.28 -4.54
C LEU A 361 -4.75 2.93 -6.04
N ASN A 362 -5.87 2.42 -6.57
CA ASN A 362 -6.00 2.11 -8.00
C ASN A 362 -5.81 3.36 -8.86
N GLU A 363 -6.34 4.50 -8.43
CA GLU A 363 -6.16 5.77 -9.11
C GLU A 363 -4.70 6.25 -9.04
N ALA A 364 -4.04 6.14 -7.88
CA ALA A 364 -2.61 6.45 -7.76
C ALA A 364 -1.75 5.58 -8.70
N GLN A 365 -2.07 4.28 -8.82
CA GLN A 365 -1.42 3.38 -9.78
C GLN A 365 -1.65 3.81 -11.23
N ARG A 366 -2.88 4.20 -11.58
CA ARG A 366 -3.22 4.71 -12.91
C ARG A 366 -2.40 5.96 -13.24
N LEU A 367 -2.34 6.92 -12.33
CA LEU A 367 -1.58 8.15 -12.49
C LEU A 367 -0.09 7.89 -12.65
N GLY A 368 0.49 7.03 -11.81
CA GLY A 368 1.90 6.66 -11.90
C GLY A 368 2.26 5.89 -13.17
N TYR A 369 1.37 5.00 -13.63
CA TYR A 369 1.50 4.36 -14.94
C TYR A 369 1.49 5.38 -16.08
N ASN A 370 0.53 6.31 -16.06
CA ASN A 370 0.42 7.37 -17.07
C ASN A 370 1.66 8.25 -17.10
N GLU A 371 2.19 8.64 -15.94
CA GLU A 371 3.43 9.41 -15.84
C GLU A 371 4.61 8.65 -16.47
N HIS A 372 4.76 7.36 -16.15
CA HIS A 372 5.80 6.52 -16.76
C HIS A 372 5.69 6.43 -18.29
N ILE A 373 4.46 6.38 -18.84
CA ILE A 373 4.23 6.40 -20.29
C ILE A 373 4.61 7.77 -20.89
N VAL A 374 4.23 8.87 -20.23
CA VAL A 374 4.56 10.23 -20.68
C VAL A 374 6.07 10.48 -20.65
N ASP A 375 6.79 9.98 -19.64
CA ASP A 375 8.26 10.03 -19.57
C ASP A 375 8.90 9.26 -20.75
N GLY A 376 8.36 8.10 -21.08
CA GLY A 376 8.75 7.32 -22.26
C GLY A 376 8.48 8.05 -23.59
N LEU A 377 7.35 8.78 -23.68
CA LEU A 377 7.03 9.62 -24.83
C LEU A 377 8.00 10.80 -24.97
N ARG A 378 8.28 11.50 -23.87
CA ARG A 378 9.18 12.67 -23.81
C ARG A 378 10.58 12.31 -24.30
N SER A 379 11.08 11.14 -23.91
CA SER A 379 12.40 10.64 -24.33
C SER A 379 12.40 9.98 -25.71
N GLY A 380 11.29 9.36 -26.12
CA GLY A 380 11.20 8.56 -27.34
C GLY A 380 10.87 9.33 -28.62
N VAL A 381 10.15 10.45 -28.54
CA VAL A 381 9.72 11.24 -29.72
C VAL A 381 10.71 12.37 -29.99
N GLN A 382 11.39 12.29 -31.15
CA GLN A 382 12.44 13.25 -31.53
C GLN A 382 11.89 14.54 -32.18
N ASP A 383 10.73 14.46 -32.81
CA ASP A 383 10.11 15.58 -33.54
C ASP A 383 8.63 15.66 -33.18
N TRP A 384 8.29 16.71 -32.43
CA TRP A 384 6.93 17.00 -31.98
C TRP A 384 6.13 17.87 -32.97
N LYS A 385 6.69 18.20 -34.15
CA LYS A 385 6.02 18.96 -35.22
C LYS A 385 5.34 20.24 -34.72
N ASP A 386 6.03 21.03 -33.89
CA ASP A 386 5.53 22.27 -33.27
C ASP A 386 4.49 22.09 -32.14
N CYS A 387 4.27 20.88 -31.63
CA CYS A 387 3.56 20.65 -30.36
C CYS A 387 4.51 20.63 -29.16
N SER A 388 4.01 21.02 -27.99
CA SER A 388 4.64 20.68 -26.71
C SER A 388 3.75 19.72 -25.93
N LEU A 389 4.36 18.67 -25.36
CA LEU A 389 3.71 17.75 -24.42
C LEU A 389 3.03 18.49 -23.26
N ASP A 390 3.58 19.64 -22.86
CA ASP A 390 3.07 20.41 -21.72
C ASP A 390 1.66 20.98 -21.99
N ASN A 391 1.26 21.08 -23.26
CA ASN A 391 -0.05 21.56 -23.69
C ASN A 391 -1.08 20.44 -23.91
N PHE A 392 -0.71 19.17 -23.69
CA PHE A 392 -1.59 18.04 -24.00
C PHE A 392 -2.61 17.76 -22.88
N GLY A 393 -2.32 18.21 -21.66
CA GLY A 393 -3.07 17.85 -20.47
C GLY A 393 -2.72 16.44 -19.98
N GLU A 394 -3.55 15.90 -19.09
CA GLU A 394 -3.37 14.58 -18.50
C GLU A 394 -3.56 13.47 -19.56
N LEU A 395 -2.70 12.44 -19.53
CA LEU A 395 -2.92 11.22 -20.30
C LEU A 395 -4.10 10.44 -19.71
N LEU A 396 -5.05 10.05 -20.54
CA LEU A 396 -6.27 9.36 -20.13
C LEU A 396 -6.26 7.88 -20.55
N LEU A 397 -5.82 7.59 -21.79
CA LEU A 397 -5.70 6.24 -22.34
C LEU A 397 -4.49 6.12 -23.27
N ASP A 398 -3.88 4.93 -23.33
CA ASP A 398 -2.91 4.53 -24.36
C ASP A 398 -3.22 3.11 -24.84
N ASP A 399 -3.14 2.86 -26.14
CA ASP A 399 -3.25 1.51 -26.71
C ASP A 399 -2.56 1.40 -28.07
N ILE A 400 -2.23 0.18 -28.47
CA ILE A 400 -1.82 -0.15 -29.84
C ILE A 400 -3.06 -0.54 -30.65
N ILE A 401 -3.46 0.35 -31.56
CA ILE A 401 -4.69 0.25 -32.35
C ILE A 401 -4.35 0.34 -33.85
N VAL A 402 -5.03 -0.47 -34.66
CA VAL A 402 -4.96 -0.35 -36.13
C VAL A 402 -5.89 0.79 -36.56
N ALA A 403 -5.34 1.83 -37.15
CA ALA A 403 -6.14 2.92 -37.70
C ALA A 403 -6.16 2.85 -39.23
N THR A 404 -7.34 3.05 -39.82
CA THR A 404 -7.53 3.13 -41.27
C THR A 404 -7.74 4.58 -41.65
N LYS A 405 -6.84 5.09 -42.49
CA LYS A 405 -6.94 6.43 -43.09
C LYS A 405 -6.81 6.30 -44.61
N PHE A 406 -7.76 6.85 -45.35
CA PHE A 406 -7.83 6.75 -46.82
C PHE A 406 -7.71 5.30 -47.35
N GLY A 407 -8.33 4.33 -46.64
CA GLY A 407 -8.29 2.91 -47.00
C GLY A 407 -6.98 2.19 -46.68
N ILE A 408 -6.01 2.86 -46.06
CA ILE A 408 -4.74 2.25 -45.64
C ILE A 408 -4.81 1.93 -44.15
N GLU A 409 -4.77 0.64 -43.82
CA GLU A 409 -4.69 0.17 -42.43
C GLU A 409 -3.26 0.21 -41.93
N GLN A 410 -3.05 0.78 -40.75
CA GLN A 410 -1.73 0.83 -40.13
C GLN A 410 -1.84 0.78 -38.61
N GLU A 411 -0.95 0.01 -37.98
CA GLU A 411 -0.85 -0.05 -36.52
C GLU A 411 -0.15 1.20 -35.98
N TYR A 412 -0.80 1.86 -35.02
CA TYR A 412 -0.29 3.01 -34.28
C TYR A 412 -0.36 2.74 -32.78
N HIS A 413 0.59 3.32 -32.05
CA HIS A 413 0.41 3.55 -30.63
C HIS A 413 -0.36 4.87 -30.49
N VAL A 414 -1.61 4.77 -30.05
CA VAL A 414 -2.53 5.90 -29.90
C VAL A 414 -2.52 6.33 -28.45
N TYR A 415 -2.33 7.63 -28.20
CA TYR A 415 -2.36 8.22 -26.86
C TYR A 415 -3.45 9.28 -26.81
N LEU A 416 -4.36 9.12 -25.86
CA LEU A 416 -5.51 9.98 -25.63
C LEU A 416 -5.20 10.87 -24.42
N PHE A 417 -4.93 12.15 -24.65
CA PHE A 417 -4.76 13.15 -23.61
C PHE A 417 -6.01 14.02 -23.46
N LYS A 418 -6.14 14.73 -22.35
CA LYS A 418 -7.27 15.62 -22.06
C LYS A 418 -7.51 16.69 -23.14
N CYS A 419 -6.47 17.16 -23.84
CA CYS A 419 -6.58 18.21 -24.85
C CYS A 419 -6.35 17.72 -26.30
N ILE A 420 -5.74 16.55 -26.48
CA ILE A 420 -5.31 16.05 -27.80
C ILE A 420 -5.28 14.52 -27.86
N ILE A 421 -5.49 13.95 -29.04
CA ILE A 421 -5.14 12.56 -29.34
C ILE A 421 -3.96 12.53 -30.33
N ILE A 422 -2.96 11.70 -30.05
CA ILE A 422 -1.76 11.57 -30.87
C ILE A 422 -1.55 10.13 -31.35
N PHE A 423 -0.98 10.01 -32.54
CA PHE A 423 -0.71 8.75 -33.22
C PHE A 423 0.78 8.62 -33.43
N CYS A 424 1.40 7.68 -32.71
CA CYS A 424 2.83 7.41 -32.81
C CYS A 424 3.09 6.08 -33.50
N ARG A 425 4.22 5.99 -34.19
CA ARG A 425 4.72 4.74 -34.75
C ARG A 425 6.16 4.52 -34.32
N THR A 426 6.50 3.29 -33.95
CA THR A 426 7.89 2.91 -33.71
C THR A 426 8.70 3.00 -35.01
N LYS A 427 9.87 3.65 -35.00
CA LYS A 427 10.79 3.57 -36.14
C LYS A 427 11.22 2.11 -36.30
N GLN A 428 10.79 1.47 -37.38
CA GLN A 428 11.40 0.21 -37.79
C GLN A 428 12.82 0.53 -38.28
N ASN A 429 13.83 0.24 -37.47
CA ASN A 429 15.19 0.07 -37.99
C ASN A 429 15.15 -1.15 -38.91
N ARG A 430 14.95 -0.93 -40.22
CA ARG A 430 15.10 -1.97 -41.23
C ARG A 430 16.58 -2.39 -41.28
N LYS A 431 16.96 -3.38 -40.47
CA LYS A 431 18.03 -4.31 -40.85
C LYS A 431 17.34 -5.57 -41.39
N PRO A 432 17.66 -6.02 -42.62
CA PRO A 432 17.11 -7.27 -43.12
C PRO A 432 17.78 -8.43 -42.35
N ALA A 433 17.02 -9.09 -41.47
CA ALA A 433 17.48 -10.31 -40.80
C ALA A 433 16.83 -11.53 -41.45
N GLN A 434 17.66 -12.37 -42.06
CA GLN A 434 17.31 -13.71 -42.51
C GLN A 434 16.85 -14.57 -41.33
N GLY A 435 15.76 -15.29 -41.55
CA GLY A 435 15.49 -16.65 -41.04
C GLY A 435 15.69 -16.95 -39.55
N GLY A 436 14.60 -16.99 -38.79
CA GLY A 436 14.56 -17.67 -37.49
C GLY A 436 13.15 -17.67 -36.91
N LYS A 437 12.46 -18.81 -36.98
CA LYS A 437 11.11 -19.00 -36.41
C LYS A 437 11.20 -19.17 -34.89
N SER A 438 10.59 -18.27 -34.13
CA SER A 438 10.12 -18.54 -32.77
C SER A 438 8.96 -17.59 -32.43
N ALA A 439 7.85 -18.15 -31.95
CA ALA A 439 6.64 -17.43 -31.58
C ALA A 439 6.85 -16.50 -30.37
N PRO A 440 6.22 -15.31 -30.29
CA PRO A 440 6.36 -14.43 -29.14
C PRO A 440 5.28 -14.70 -28.08
N LEU A 441 5.72 -15.00 -26.86
CA LEU A 441 4.96 -14.83 -25.62
C LEU A 441 4.69 -13.33 -25.35
N PRO A 442 3.61 -12.95 -24.64
CA PRO A 442 3.32 -11.56 -24.30
C PRO A 442 4.34 -11.08 -23.24
N ARG A 443 5.41 -10.43 -23.70
CA ARG A 443 6.41 -9.77 -22.85
C ARG A 443 5.93 -8.35 -22.52
N LEU A 444 5.94 -8.00 -21.24
CA LEU A 444 5.92 -6.61 -20.78
C LEU A 444 7.08 -5.88 -21.47
N ARG A 445 6.77 -4.94 -22.38
CA ARG A 445 7.78 -4.36 -23.28
C ARG A 445 8.52 -3.23 -22.57
N LYS A 446 9.85 -3.31 -22.56
CA LYS A 446 10.77 -2.20 -22.24
C LYS A 446 10.41 -0.99 -23.13
N THR A 447 9.81 0.04 -22.54
CA THR A 447 9.46 1.29 -23.25
C THR A 447 10.59 2.30 -23.28
N GLN A 448 11.72 2.06 -22.61
CA GLN A 448 12.87 2.95 -22.69
C GLN A 448 13.72 2.63 -23.93
N GLY A 449 13.71 3.56 -24.90
CA GLY A 449 14.73 3.64 -25.97
C GLY A 449 14.29 3.28 -27.38
N THR A 450 13.01 2.95 -27.64
CA THR A 450 12.54 2.76 -29.03
C THR A 450 12.14 4.12 -29.63
N PRO A 451 12.81 4.62 -30.68
CA PRO A 451 12.47 5.91 -31.24
C PRO A 451 11.06 5.88 -31.83
N LEU A 452 10.20 6.76 -31.32
CA LEU A 452 8.82 6.96 -31.76
C LEU A 452 8.75 8.13 -32.75
N VAL A 453 7.87 8.04 -33.73
CA VAL A 453 7.59 9.11 -34.69
C VAL A 453 6.14 9.51 -34.57
N LEU A 454 5.89 10.81 -34.32
CA LEU A 454 4.57 11.39 -34.35
C LEU A 454 4.04 11.43 -35.80
N LYS A 455 3.01 10.65 -36.09
CA LYS A 455 2.40 10.55 -37.43
C LYS A 455 1.16 11.41 -37.58
N GLY A 456 0.34 11.49 -36.55
CA GLY A 456 -0.89 12.30 -36.54
C GLY A 456 -1.17 12.88 -35.17
N ARG A 457 -1.93 13.99 -35.15
CA ARG A 457 -2.45 14.64 -33.96
C ARG A 457 -3.84 15.21 -34.27
N ILE A 458 -4.75 15.16 -33.33
CA ILE A 458 -6.10 15.74 -33.45
C ILE A 458 -6.43 16.41 -32.11
N LEU A 459 -6.74 17.70 -32.13
CA LEU A 459 -7.15 18.44 -30.93
C LEU A 459 -8.64 18.24 -30.70
N TRP A 460 -9.09 18.07 -29.45
CA TRP A 460 -10.50 17.81 -29.16
C TRP A 460 -11.44 18.94 -29.58
N ARG A 461 -10.94 20.18 -29.61
CA ARG A 461 -11.70 21.34 -30.11
C ARG A 461 -12.11 21.24 -31.58
N ASP A 462 -11.39 20.43 -32.36
CA ASP A 462 -11.63 20.26 -33.80
C ASP A 462 -12.47 19.00 -34.08
N VAL A 463 -12.65 18.12 -33.09
CA VAL A 463 -13.43 16.88 -33.20
C VAL A 463 -14.92 17.20 -33.18
N THR A 464 -15.66 16.65 -34.15
CA THR A 464 -17.11 16.89 -34.28
C THR A 464 -17.92 15.81 -33.57
N HIS A 465 -17.59 14.55 -33.80
CA HIS A 465 -18.28 13.41 -33.21
C HIS A 465 -17.44 12.15 -33.34
N VAL A 466 -17.77 11.17 -32.49
CA VAL A 466 -17.19 9.83 -32.48
C VAL A 466 -18.34 8.84 -32.54
N ILE A 467 -18.26 7.87 -33.45
CA ILE A 467 -19.33 6.89 -33.67
C ILE A 467 -18.73 5.49 -33.62
N SER A 468 -19.25 4.64 -32.72
CA SER A 468 -19.00 3.20 -32.75
C SER A 468 -19.81 2.52 -33.86
N ALA A 469 -19.21 1.52 -34.50
CA ALA A 469 -19.86 0.72 -35.54
C ALA A 469 -19.90 -0.77 -35.15
N PRO A 470 -20.87 -1.54 -35.67
CA PRO A 470 -21.02 -2.95 -35.33
C PRO A 470 -19.78 -3.75 -35.71
N ALA A 471 -19.57 -4.86 -34.99
CA ALA A 471 -18.39 -5.70 -35.16
C ALA A 471 -18.24 -6.16 -36.62
N GLN A 472 -17.02 -6.05 -37.14
CA GLN A 472 -16.66 -6.47 -38.49
C GLN A 472 -15.66 -7.62 -38.42
N THR A 473 -15.80 -8.61 -39.29
CA THR A 473 -14.78 -9.66 -39.45
C THR A 473 -13.70 -9.16 -40.40
N SER A 474 -12.47 -8.99 -39.89
CA SER A 474 -11.31 -8.66 -40.73
C SER A 474 -10.91 -9.86 -41.59
N GLU A 475 -10.75 -9.66 -42.90
CA GLU A 475 -10.36 -10.70 -43.85
C GLU A 475 -8.85 -11.03 -43.79
N THR A 476 -8.02 -10.24 -43.09
CA THR A 476 -6.57 -10.25 -43.31
C THR A 476 -5.70 -10.69 -42.13
N VAL A 477 -6.19 -10.77 -40.88
CA VAL A 477 -5.38 -11.31 -39.76
C VAL A 477 -6.28 -11.98 -38.71
N SER A 478 -6.43 -13.31 -38.81
CA SER A 478 -7.26 -14.17 -37.95
C SER A 478 -8.74 -13.81 -37.97
N SER A 479 -9.62 -14.80 -38.09
CA SER A 479 -11.10 -14.65 -38.14
C SER A 479 -11.69 -14.18 -36.81
N ARG A 480 -11.18 -13.08 -36.25
CA ARG A 480 -11.62 -12.46 -35.01
C ARG A 480 -12.42 -11.21 -35.34
N PRO A 481 -13.55 -10.98 -34.65
CA PRO A 481 -14.31 -9.75 -34.80
C PRO A 481 -13.47 -8.56 -34.33
N VAL A 482 -13.55 -7.47 -35.08
CA VAL A 482 -12.92 -6.18 -34.82
C VAL A 482 -14.03 -5.16 -34.58
N PHE A 483 -13.80 -4.23 -33.67
CA PHE A 483 -14.80 -3.25 -33.22
C PHE A 483 -14.38 -1.85 -33.70
N PRO A 484 -14.94 -1.36 -34.82
CA PRO A 484 -14.55 -0.08 -35.40
C PRO A 484 -15.13 1.12 -34.64
N LEU A 485 -14.28 2.11 -34.39
CA LEU A 485 -14.60 3.41 -33.78
C LEU A 485 -14.16 4.53 -34.73
N CYS A 486 -15.12 5.25 -35.30
CA CYS A 486 -14.88 6.30 -36.29
C CYS A 486 -14.79 7.67 -35.61
N ILE A 487 -13.71 8.40 -35.89
CA ILE A 487 -13.48 9.76 -35.38
C ILE A 487 -13.57 10.72 -36.56
N TRP A 488 -14.36 11.78 -36.41
CA TRP A 488 -14.52 12.85 -37.39
C TRP A 488 -14.08 14.19 -36.80
N TRP A 489 -13.32 14.97 -37.58
CA TRP A 489 -12.84 16.28 -37.15
C TRP A 489 -12.72 17.27 -38.32
N LYS A 490 -12.74 18.56 -38.00
CA LYS A 490 -12.51 19.65 -38.96
C LYS A 490 -11.01 19.77 -39.22
N GLY A 491 -10.56 19.38 -40.41
CA GLY A 491 -9.20 19.57 -40.89
C GLY A 491 -9.03 20.79 -41.80
N ASP A 492 -7.80 21.08 -42.21
CA ASP A 492 -7.46 22.24 -43.05
C ASP A 492 -8.15 22.25 -44.42
N LYS A 493 -8.57 21.07 -44.92
CA LYS A 493 -9.21 20.87 -46.24
C LYS A 493 -10.68 20.47 -46.16
N GLY A 494 -11.29 20.50 -44.97
CA GLY A 494 -12.66 20.05 -44.75
C GLY A 494 -12.75 18.99 -43.67
N LEU A 495 -13.84 18.21 -43.68
CA LEU A 495 -14.07 17.17 -42.68
C LEU A 495 -13.19 15.94 -42.99
N ASP A 496 -12.30 15.59 -42.06
CA ASP A 496 -11.46 14.40 -42.13
C ASP A 496 -12.02 13.31 -41.20
N SER A 497 -11.72 12.05 -41.52
CA SER A 497 -12.07 10.92 -40.67
C SER A 497 -10.97 9.85 -40.59
N SER A 498 -11.00 9.10 -39.50
CA SER A 498 -10.15 7.93 -39.28
C SER A 498 -10.92 6.90 -38.48
N THR A 499 -10.77 5.63 -38.86
CA THR A 499 -11.42 4.50 -38.17
C THR A 499 -10.38 3.75 -37.33
N LEU A 500 -10.60 3.71 -36.02
CA LEU A 500 -9.83 2.92 -35.06
C LEU A 500 -10.43 1.52 -34.94
N HIS A 501 -9.61 0.49 -35.10
CA HIS A 501 -10.03 -0.91 -35.06
C HIS A 501 -9.70 -1.51 -33.69
N CYS A 502 -10.64 -1.43 -32.75
CA CYS A 502 -10.48 -1.98 -31.41
C CYS A 502 -10.56 -3.51 -31.42
N ARG A 503 -9.80 -4.14 -30.52
CA ARG A 503 -9.69 -5.61 -30.43
C ARG A 503 -10.84 -6.26 -29.67
N THR A 504 -11.49 -5.50 -28.79
CA THR A 504 -12.61 -5.95 -27.98
C THR A 504 -13.69 -4.87 -27.92
N GLU A 505 -14.93 -5.28 -27.69
CA GLU A 505 -16.04 -4.34 -27.49
C GLU A 505 -15.82 -3.45 -26.27
N GLY A 506 -15.29 -4.01 -25.18
CA GLY A 506 -14.96 -3.25 -23.96
C GLY A 506 -13.91 -2.16 -24.21
N GLN A 507 -12.90 -2.43 -25.06
CA GLN A 507 -11.94 -1.40 -25.47
C GLN A 507 -12.64 -0.29 -26.26
N MET A 508 -13.46 -0.65 -27.25
CA MET A 508 -14.19 0.34 -28.05
C MET A 508 -15.07 1.24 -27.18
N ARG A 509 -15.88 0.68 -26.29
CA ARG A 509 -16.75 1.45 -25.39
C ARG A 509 -15.96 2.35 -24.46
N LYS A 510 -14.87 1.85 -23.87
CA LYS A 510 -13.99 2.65 -22.98
C LYS A 510 -13.39 3.84 -23.74
N TRP A 511 -12.91 3.62 -24.95
CA TRP A 511 -12.35 4.68 -25.79
C TRP A 511 -13.44 5.68 -26.22
N GLU A 512 -14.60 5.22 -26.66
CA GLU A 512 -15.74 6.06 -27.03
C GLU A 512 -16.24 6.94 -25.88
N GLU A 513 -16.45 6.38 -24.69
CA GLU A 513 -16.85 7.12 -23.49
C GLU A 513 -15.83 8.21 -23.14
N MET A 514 -14.53 7.87 -23.15
CA MET A 514 -13.47 8.83 -22.82
C MET A 514 -13.33 9.93 -23.88
N MET A 515 -13.45 9.59 -25.16
CA MET A 515 -13.45 10.59 -26.25
C MET A 515 -14.65 11.53 -26.13
N ASN A 516 -15.84 11.00 -25.91
CA ASN A 516 -17.05 11.78 -25.73
C ASN A 516 -16.97 12.68 -24.49
N HIS A 517 -16.37 12.20 -23.40
CA HIS A 517 -16.07 13.03 -22.23
C HIS A 517 -15.12 14.18 -22.57
N CYS A 518 -14.05 13.92 -23.33
CA CYS A 518 -13.12 14.96 -23.79
C CYS A 518 -13.82 16.02 -24.64
N ILE A 519 -14.66 15.62 -25.61
CA ILE A 519 -15.43 16.52 -26.48
C ILE A 519 -16.35 17.43 -25.64
N LYS A 520 -17.08 16.85 -24.67
CA LYS A 520 -17.98 17.61 -23.77
C LYS A 520 -17.23 18.57 -22.85
N SER A 521 -15.99 18.25 -22.48
CA SER A 521 -15.18 19.04 -21.55
C SER A 521 -14.50 20.26 -22.18
N VAL A 522 -14.57 20.44 -23.51
CA VAL A 522 -13.99 21.60 -24.20
C VAL A 522 -14.83 22.86 -23.91
N PRO A 523 -14.28 23.91 -23.28
CA PRO A 523 -15.00 25.15 -23.02
C PRO A 523 -15.35 25.83 -24.35
N GLY A 524 -16.65 25.99 -24.64
CA GLY A 524 -17.13 26.65 -25.87
C GLY A 524 -18.21 25.90 -26.64
N ILE A 525 -18.50 24.64 -26.30
CA ILE A 525 -19.75 23.97 -26.70
C ILE A 525 -20.77 24.17 -25.58
N ALA A 526 -21.17 25.43 -25.38
CA ALA A 526 -22.50 25.68 -24.82
C ALA A 526 -23.50 25.02 -25.77
N GLN A 527 -24.52 24.36 -25.21
CA GLN A 527 -25.59 23.74 -25.96
C GLN A 527 -26.20 24.74 -26.96
N ASP A 528 -25.80 24.68 -28.23
CA ASP A 528 -26.71 25.02 -29.31
C ASP A 528 -27.57 23.77 -29.53
N SER A 529 -28.72 23.80 -28.87
CA SER A 529 -29.86 22.95 -29.13
C SER A 529 -30.36 23.20 -30.55
N GLU A 530 -29.70 22.66 -31.57
CA GLU A 530 -30.16 22.68 -32.96
C GLU A 530 -29.56 21.51 -33.78
N THR A 531 -29.65 20.28 -33.24
CA THR A 531 -29.53 19.05 -34.06
C THR A 531 -30.57 17.98 -33.69
N GLU A 532 -31.73 18.38 -33.16
CA GLU A 532 -32.96 17.57 -33.17
C GLU A 532 -33.88 18.04 -34.31
N THR A 533 -33.42 17.98 -35.55
CA THR A 533 -34.32 18.04 -36.73
C THR A 533 -33.71 17.36 -37.96
N ILE A 534 -33.15 16.15 -37.81
CA ILE A 534 -32.94 15.23 -38.95
C ILE A 534 -33.31 13.80 -38.52
N TYR A 535 -34.45 13.69 -37.84
CA TYR A 535 -35.25 12.47 -37.81
C TYR A 535 -36.69 12.95 -38.03
N SER A 536 -37.41 12.32 -38.97
CA SER A 536 -38.74 12.71 -39.48
C SER A 536 -38.76 13.62 -40.72
N ALA A 537 -38.20 13.13 -41.84
CA ALA A 537 -38.86 13.21 -43.15
C ALA A 537 -38.20 12.18 -44.08
N GLU A 538 -39.00 11.52 -44.90
CA GLU A 538 -38.62 10.54 -45.94
C GLU A 538 -38.49 9.06 -45.49
N GLU A 539 -39.49 8.58 -44.73
CA GLU A 539 -40.12 7.29 -45.08
C GLU A 539 -41.27 7.60 -46.05
N ASP A 540 -40.98 7.59 -47.35
CA ASP A 540 -41.83 7.04 -48.42
C ASP A 540 -41.29 7.43 -49.80
N GLU A 541 -41.39 6.48 -50.73
CA GLU A 541 -41.02 6.54 -52.15
C GLU A 541 -39.53 6.64 -52.49
N PHE A 542 -38.91 5.50 -52.82
CA PHE A 542 -38.35 5.39 -54.17
C PHE A 542 -38.45 3.95 -54.71
N VAL A 543 -39.37 3.85 -55.64
CA VAL A 543 -39.69 2.75 -56.54
C VAL A 543 -38.43 2.24 -57.23
N ILE A 544 -38.21 0.92 -57.14
CA ILE A 544 -37.32 0.17 -58.02
C ILE A 544 -37.87 0.24 -59.44
N LEU A 545 -37.37 1.15 -60.27
CA LEU A 545 -37.46 1.05 -61.72
C LEU A 545 -36.16 0.43 -62.25
N THR A 546 -36.09 -0.89 -62.17
CA THR A 546 -35.18 -1.70 -62.97
C THR A 546 -35.57 -1.56 -64.45
N ARG A 547 -34.70 -0.90 -65.23
CA ARG A 547 -34.71 -1.04 -66.69
C ARG A 547 -34.46 -2.51 -67.04
N SER A 548 -35.39 -3.14 -67.74
CA SER A 548 -35.15 -4.39 -68.46
C SER A 548 -34.04 -4.20 -69.51
N PRO A 549 -33.24 -5.23 -69.81
CA PRO A 549 -32.43 -5.28 -71.02
C PRO A 549 -33.33 -5.49 -72.26
N ARG A 550 -32.99 -4.80 -73.36
CA ARG A 550 -33.59 -5.03 -74.67
C ARG A 550 -33.31 -6.45 -75.17
N THR A 551 -34.32 -6.98 -75.83
CA THR A 551 -34.44 -8.20 -76.64
C THR A 551 -33.36 -8.42 -77.69
N ALA A 552 -32.99 -9.69 -77.90
CA ALA A 552 -32.80 -10.33 -79.21
C ALA A 552 -33.42 -11.75 -79.09
N THR A 553 -34.66 -11.98 -79.53
CA THR A 553 -35.03 -12.61 -80.83
C THR A 553 -33.95 -13.52 -81.41
N THR A 554 -34.21 -14.83 -81.48
CA THR A 554 -34.71 -15.51 -82.69
C THR A 554 -34.90 -17.01 -82.43
N ASP A 555 -36.08 -17.48 -82.86
CA ASP A 555 -36.49 -18.83 -83.27
C ASP A 555 -36.43 -20.03 -82.31
#